data_AF-A0AA43DHB7-F1
#
_entry.id   AF-A0AA43DHB7-F1
#
_cell.length_a   1.000
_cell.length_b   1.000
_cell.length_c   1.000
_cell.angle_alpha   90.00
_cell.angle_beta   90.00
_cell.angle_gamma   90.00
#
_symmetry.space_group_name_H-M   'P 1'
#
loop_
_entity.id
_entity.type
_entity.pdbx_description
1 polymer ?
#
loop_
_entity_poly.entity_id
_entity_poly.type
_entity_poly.pdbx_seq_one_letter_code
_entity_poly.pdbx_strand_id
1 'polypeptide(L)'
;SEESKDYRPEMSWLAAQLRNEGVPTWCIEPREVIFTEEGLRLRIDGTECAIAVVYRFYELFDLLNIPKAELIQYAGKKDRVSITPPYKPALEEKAAFALLHHPVLSPFWEQALGSDCLQNLRTILPKTWLLDPTPLPAIATIPDLSVGGRAVAQWTALEGATQKERQFVIKPSGFSELAWGSRGVSIGHDLPQTEWSQALRNALAAFPTTPYILQEFHKGRVFEMDFMDEDRQTMVRMPGRARLSPYYFVAEGTVELAGILATVCPSDKKILHGMKDAVMVPCAVRPAEAA
;
A
#
# COMPACT_ATOMS: atom_id res chain seq x y z
N SER A 1 15.16 7.34 4.91
CA SER A 1 14.79 6.46 6.03
C SER A 1 15.70 5.24 6.03
N GLU A 2 15.98 4.67 7.19
CA GLU A 2 16.62 3.36 7.28
C GLU A 2 15.66 2.21 6.91
N GLU A 3 14.35 2.35 7.15
CA GLU A 3 13.33 1.38 6.69
C GLU A 3 13.29 1.24 5.16
N SER A 4 13.75 2.25 4.43
CA SER A 4 13.79 2.25 2.96
C SER A 4 15.20 2.06 2.37
N LYS A 5 16.19 1.64 3.18
CA LYS A 5 17.60 1.57 2.76
C LYS A 5 17.84 0.65 1.56
N ASP A 6 17.06 -0.43 1.42
CA ASP A 6 17.23 -1.42 0.35
C ASP A 6 16.92 -0.83 -1.04
N TYR A 7 16.15 0.26 -1.10
CA TYR A 7 15.86 1.01 -2.32
C TYR A 7 16.90 2.09 -2.63
N ARG A 8 17.84 2.38 -1.71
CA ARG A 8 18.82 3.46 -1.89
C ARG A 8 19.67 3.31 -3.15
N PRO A 9 20.13 2.11 -3.54
CA PRO A 9 20.86 1.93 -4.80
C PRO A 9 20.03 2.33 -6.03
N GLU A 10 18.77 1.91 -6.09
CA GLU A 10 17.83 2.23 -7.17
C GLU A 10 17.56 3.75 -7.22
N MET A 11 17.26 4.36 -6.06
CA MET A 11 17.02 5.80 -5.96
C MET A 11 18.25 6.64 -6.32
N SER A 12 19.45 6.18 -5.96
CA SER A 12 20.70 6.83 -6.34
C SER A 12 20.96 6.75 -7.84
N TRP A 13 20.68 5.59 -8.46
CA TRP A 13 20.74 5.42 -9.90
C TRP A 13 19.75 6.33 -10.62
N LEU A 14 18.49 6.39 -10.15
CA LEU A 14 17.47 7.28 -10.71
C LEU A 14 17.89 8.76 -10.64
N ALA A 15 18.39 9.20 -9.48
CA ALA A 15 18.91 10.56 -9.32
C ALA A 15 20.09 10.85 -10.27
N ALA A 16 20.95 9.87 -10.52
CA ALA A 16 22.03 10.01 -11.49
C ALA A 16 21.53 10.12 -12.94
N GLN A 17 20.53 9.33 -13.34
CA GLN A 17 19.91 9.45 -14.66
C GLN A 17 19.27 10.83 -14.86
N LEU A 18 18.52 11.31 -13.87
CA LEU A 18 17.92 12.64 -13.90
C LEU A 18 18.98 13.75 -14.05
N ARG A 19 20.12 13.63 -13.35
CA ARG A 19 21.25 14.56 -13.54
C ARG A 19 21.83 14.50 -14.95
N ASN A 20 21.97 13.31 -15.53
CA ASN A 20 22.45 13.14 -16.90
C ASN A 20 21.50 13.77 -17.92
N GLU A 21 20.20 13.80 -17.62
CA GLU A 21 19.16 14.48 -18.39
C GLU A 21 19.07 15.99 -18.10
N GLY A 22 19.95 16.53 -17.24
CA GLY A 22 20.03 17.96 -16.92
C GLY A 22 19.13 18.41 -15.77
N VAL A 23 18.52 17.48 -15.03
CA VAL A 23 17.70 17.77 -13.83
C VAL A 23 18.57 17.61 -12.57
N PRO A 24 18.95 18.70 -11.86
CA PRO A 24 19.84 18.62 -10.70
C PRO A 24 19.19 17.89 -9.52
N THR A 25 19.48 16.59 -9.41
CA THR A 25 18.81 15.67 -8.46
C THR A 25 19.83 14.89 -7.65
N TRP A 26 19.61 14.74 -6.35
CA TRP A 26 20.47 13.94 -5.47
C TRP A 26 19.64 13.04 -4.55
N CYS A 27 20.05 11.78 -4.43
CA CYS A 27 19.54 10.88 -3.40
C CYS A 27 20.36 11.14 -2.13
N ILE A 28 19.72 11.69 -1.10
CA ILE A 28 20.37 12.11 0.14
C ILE A 28 19.68 11.49 1.36
N GLU A 29 20.42 11.43 2.46
CA GLU A 29 19.88 11.15 3.77
C GLU A 29 19.33 12.44 4.43
N PRO A 30 18.31 12.33 5.31
CA PRO A 30 17.74 13.52 5.96
C PRO A 30 18.75 14.38 6.74
N ARG A 31 19.83 13.77 7.27
CA ARG A 31 20.89 14.47 8.01
C ARG A 31 21.78 15.36 7.14
N GLU A 32 21.77 15.16 5.83
CA GLU A 32 22.53 15.98 4.88
C GLU A 32 21.82 17.30 4.56
N VAL A 33 20.54 17.42 4.93
CA VAL A 33 19.77 18.65 4.75
C VAL A 33 20.26 19.72 5.72
N ILE A 34 20.65 20.86 5.16
CA ILE A 34 21.01 22.06 5.90
C ILE A 34 19.75 22.93 6.02
N PHE A 35 19.45 23.36 7.24
CA PHE A 35 18.27 24.14 7.57
C PHE A 35 18.66 25.60 7.77
N THR A 36 18.00 26.51 7.05
CA THR A 36 18.22 27.95 7.13
C THR A 36 16.89 28.68 7.35
N GLU A 37 16.94 29.96 7.70
CA GLU A 37 15.73 30.78 7.80
C GLU A 37 15.03 30.96 6.46
N GLU A 38 15.74 30.84 5.33
CA GLU A 38 15.20 31.03 3.98
C GLU A 38 14.62 29.74 3.38
N GLY A 39 15.10 28.56 3.83
CA GLY A 39 14.67 27.28 3.27
C GLY A 39 15.63 26.13 3.56
N LEU A 40 15.51 25.06 2.78
CA LEU A 40 16.36 23.89 2.85
C LEU A 40 17.52 24.00 1.85
N ARG A 41 18.71 23.58 2.26
CA ARG A 41 19.94 23.64 1.46
C ARG A 41 20.63 22.28 1.43
N LEU A 42 21.39 22.00 0.38
CA LEU A 42 22.27 20.84 0.25
C LEU A 42 23.67 21.31 -0.15
N ARG A 43 24.71 20.71 0.42
CA ARG A 43 26.09 20.98 0.02
C ARG A 43 26.50 20.06 -1.13
N ILE A 44 26.85 20.63 -2.27
CA ILE A 44 27.28 19.95 -3.49
C ILE A 44 28.64 20.53 -3.87
N ASP A 45 29.67 19.69 -3.93
CA ASP A 45 31.04 20.09 -4.30
C ASP A 45 31.55 21.33 -3.53
N GLY A 46 31.22 21.41 -2.23
CA GLY A 46 31.60 22.51 -1.34
C GLY A 46 30.71 23.75 -1.42
N THR A 47 29.75 23.80 -2.34
CA THR A 47 28.80 24.91 -2.51
C THR A 47 27.44 24.56 -1.91
N GLU A 48 26.80 25.50 -1.22
CA GLU A 48 25.43 25.31 -0.71
C GLU A 48 24.39 25.75 -1.74
N CYS A 49 23.59 24.80 -2.20
CA CYS A 49 22.50 25.03 -3.15
C CYS A 49 21.14 24.95 -2.44
N ALA A 50 20.18 25.75 -2.88
CA ALA A 50 18.80 25.66 -2.40
C ALA A 50 18.12 24.38 -2.90
N ILE A 51 17.36 23.73 -2.03
CA ILE A 51 16.51 22.59 -2.37
C ILE A 51 15.13 23.14 -2.73
N ALA A 52 14.76 23.07 -4.02
CA ALA A 52 13.45 23.50 -4.50
C ALA A 52 12.36 22.44 -4.30
N VAL A 53 12.73 21.16 -4.39
CA VAL A 53 11.80 20.02 -4.30
C VAL A 53 12.41 18.92 -3.44
N VAL A 54 11.61 18.35 -2.54
CA VAL A 54 11.92 17.13 -1.78
C VAL A 54 10.97 16.03 -2.24
N TYR A 55 11.54 15.03 -2.91
CA TYR A 55 10.86 13.74 -3.08
C TYR A 55 11.07 12.90 -1.81
N ARG A 56 10.09 12.84 -0.90
CA ARG A 56 10.23 12.04 0.33
C ARG A 56 10.15 10.56 -0.02
N PHE A 57 11.20 9.80 0.32
CA PHE A 57 11.22 8.36 0.17
C PHE A 57 11.25 7.67 1.54
N TYR A 58 10.14 7.80 2.25
CA TYR A 58 9.86 7.17 3.53
C TYR A 58 8.36 7.26 3.84
N GLU A 59 7.85 6.27 4.57
CA GLU A 59 6.47 6.20 5.03
C GLU A 59 6.24 7.08 6.26
N LEU A 60 5.01 7.53 6.50
CA LEU A 60 4.72 8.44 7.60
C LEU A 60 4.74 7.77 8.98
N PHE A 61 4.62 6.44 9.06
CA PHE A 61 4.84 5.73 10.33
C PHE A 61 6.30 5.90 10.83
N ASP A 62 7.25 6.08 9.91
CA ASP A 62 8.68 6.24 10.23
C ASP A 62 9.05 7.69 10.58
N LEU A 63 8.08 8.61 10.57
CA LEU A 63 8.31 10.04 10.69
C LEU A 63 9.11 10.44 11.94
N LEU A 64 8.87 9.75 13.07
CA LEU A 64 9.57 9.99 14.33
C LEU A 64 11.06 9.64 14.26
N ASN A 65 11.46 8.75 13.34
CA ASN A 65 12.84 8.35 13.12
C ASN A 65 13.56 9.25 12.11
N ILE A 66 12.85 10.17 11.44
CA ILE A 66 13.44 11.08 10.45
C ILE A 66 14.02 12.31 11.15
N PRO A 67 15.35 12.51 11.14
CA PRO A 67 15.98 13.66 11.79
C PRO A 67 15.41 14.98 11.28
N LYS A 68 14.96 15.83 12.22
CA LYS A 68 14.46 17.18 11.94
C LYS A 68 13.30 17.22 10.92
N ALA A 69 12.48 16.16 10.86
CA ALA A 69 11.35 16.09 9.93
C ALA A 69 10.38 17.28 10.07
N GLU A 70 10.19 17.80 11.30
CA GLU A 70 9.35 18.98 11.56
C GLU A 70 9.85 20.24 10.84
N LEU A 71 11.18 20.40 10.69
CA LEU A 71 11.75 21.54 9.98
C LEU A 71 11.54 21.42 8.46
N ILE A 72 11.59 20.18 7.93
CA ILE A 72 11.26 19.91 6.52
C ILE A 72 9.78 20.24 6.28
N GLN A 73 8.89 19.74 7.14
CA GLN A 73 7.45 20.03 7.09
C GLN A 73 7.18 21.53 7.21
N TYR A 74 7.87 22.23 8.11
CA TYR A 74 7.73 23.67 8.27
C TYR A 74 8.15 24.43 7.01
N ALA A 75 9.27 24.04 6.37
CA ALA A 75 9.69 24.64 5.12
C ALA A 75 8.65 24.43 4.01
N GLY A 76 8.08 23.22 3.91
CA GLY A 76 6.97 22.95 2.98
C GLY A 76 5.73 23.78 3.28
N LYS A 77 5.33 23.90 4.55
CA LYS A 77 4.19 24.73 4.99
C LYS A 77 4.38 26.22 4.71
N LYS A 78 5.63 26.68 4.58
CA LYS A 78 5.99 28.07 4.27
C LYS A 78 6.27 28.31 2.79
N ASP A 79 5.95 27.33 1.92
CA ASP A 79 6.17 27.39 0.47
C ASP A 79 7.63 27.66 0.09
N ARG A 80 8.58 27.26 0.95
CA ARG A 80 10.02 27.41 0.71
C ARG A 80 10.61 26.24 -0.08
N VAL A 81 9.89 25.12 -0.10
CA VAL A 81 10.24 23.89 -0.78
C VAL A 81 8.96 23.14 -1.12
N SER A 82 8.89 22.54 -2.30
CA SER A 82 7.80 21.64 -2.66
C SER A 82 8.10 20.24 -2.12
N ILE A 83 7.10 19.55 -1.56
CA ILE A 83 7.27 18.21 -0.98
C ILE A 83 6.29 17.24 -1.63
N THR A 84 6.82 16.14 -2.16
CA THR A 84 6.03 15.06 -2.76
C THR A 84 6.62 13.70 -2.38
N PRO A 85 5.82 12.66 -2.08
CA PRO A 85 4.39 12.72 -1.76
C PRO A 85 4.10 13.61 -0.52
N PRO A 86 2.89 14.14 -0.37
CA PRO A 86 2.55 15.03 0.75
C PRO A 86 2.40 14.26 2.07
N TYR A 87 2.49 14.94 3.22
CA TYR A 87 2.20 14.37 4.54
C TYR A 87 0.68 14.20 4.75
N LYS A 88 0.08 13.24 4.07
CA LYS A 88 -1.36 12.95 4.12
C LYS A 88 -1.63 11.57 4.72
N PRO A 89 -1.69 11.46 6.07
CA PRO A 89 -2.02 10.25 6.80
C PRO A 89 -3.10 9.35 6.22
N ALA A 90 -4.24 9.94 5.90
CA ALA A 90 -5.41 9.21 5.47
C ALA A 90 -5.21 8.47 4.14
N LEU A 91 -4.16 8.80 3.36
CA LEU A 91 -3.83 8.09 2.12
C LEU A 91 -3.11 6.76 2.38
N GLU A 92 -2.54 6.56 3.57
CA GLU A 92 -1.85 5.32 3.97
C GLU A 92 -2.79 4.36 4.75
N GLU A 93 -4.00 4.81 5.08
CA GLU A 93 -5.01 4.08 5.85
C GLU A 93 -5.80 3.05 5.02
N LYS A 94 -5.95 1.84 5.55
CA LYS A 94 -6.79 0.78 4.92
C LYS A 94 -8.25 0.85 5.35
N ALA A 95 -8.55 1.51 6.47
CA ALA A 95 -9.89 1.70 6.99
C ALA A 95 -10.81 2.44 6.00
N ALA A 96 -10.24 3.26 5.12
CA ALA A 96 -10.98 3.91 4.03
C ALA A 96 -11.74 2.89 3.16
N PHE A 97 -11.21 1.67 2.99
CA PHE A 97 -11.90 0.63 2.21
C PHE A 97 -13.15 0.13 2.95
N ALA A 98 -13.07 -0.03 4.28
CA ALA A 98 -14.24 -0.37 5.08
C ALA A 98 -15.31 0.72 5.03
N LEU A 99 -14.91 2.00 5.08
CA LEU A 99 -15.83 3.13 4.98
C LEU A 99 -16.50 3.22 3.60
N LEU A 100 -15.78 2.88 2.52
CA LEU A 100 -16.35 2.84 1.16
C LEU A 100 -17.49 1.81 1.04
N HIS A 101 -17.34 0.66 1.72
CA HIS A 101 -18.33 -0.41 1.70
C HIS A 101 -19.43 -0.27 2.76
N HIS A 102 -19.33 0.70 3.67
CA HIS A 102 -20.31 0.89 4.73
C HIS A 102 -21.66 1.37 4.16
N PRO A 103 -22.78 0.67 4.42
CA PRO A 103 -24.05 0.93 3.74
C PRO A 103 -24.61 2.33 4.04
N VAL A 104 -24.48 2.81 5.27
CA VAL A 104 -24.93 4.16 5.67
C VAL A 104 -24.18 5.27 4.92
N LEU A 105 -22.96 5.00 4.46
CA LEU A 105 -22.16 5.98 3.71
C LEU A 105 -22.39 5.91 2.19
N SER A 106 -23.22 4.98 1.68
CA SER A 106 -23.49 4.88 0.23
C SER A 106 -23.98 6.19 -0.38
N PRO A 107 -24.98 6.89 0.18
CA PRO A 107 -25.47 8.14 -0.39
C PRO A 107 -24.40 9.24 -0.41
N PHE A 108 -23.56 9.29 0.63
CA PHE A 108 -22.43 10.23 0.69
C PHE A 108 -21.42 9.95 -0.43
N TRP A 109 -21.04 8.69 -0.64
CA TRP A 109 -20.09 8.31 -1.68
C TRP A 109 -20.66 8.49 -3.09
N GLU A 110 -21.95 8.20 -3.29
CA GLU A 110 -22.64 8.45 -4.57
C GLU A 110 -22.63 9.94 -4.91
N GLN A 111 -22.89 10.81 -3.93
CA GLN A 111 -22.82 12.25 -4.11
C GLN A 111 -21.37 12.74 -4.36
N ALA A 112 -20.39 12.21 -3.64
CA ALA A 112 -19.01 12.67 -3.69
C ALA A 112 -18.24 12.19 -4.92
N LEU A 113 -18.52 10.98 -5.41
CA LEU A 113 -17.75 10.31 -6.47
C LEU A 113 -18.55 10.14 -7.77
N GLY A 114 -19.88 10.18 -7.71
CA GLY A 114 -20.76 9.75 -8.80
C GLY A 114 -20.92 8.22 -8.85
N SER A 115 -22.02 7.77 -9.46
CA SER A 115 -22.40 6.35 -9.52
C SER A 115 -21.34 5.47 -10.16
N ASP A 116 -20.80 5.92 -11.30
CA ASP A 116 -19.93 5.10 -12.14
C ASP A 116 -18.56 4.92 -11.48
N CYS A 117 -18.02 6.00 -10.91
CA CYS A 117 -16.77 5.94 -10.15
C CYS A 117 -16.91 5.03 -8.92
N LEU A 118 -17.99 5.20 -8.15
CA LEU A 118 -18.24 4.35 -6.98
C LEU A 118 -18.39 2.88 -7.36
N GLN A 119 -19.09 2.57 -8.44
CA GLN A 119 -19.24 1.20 -8.91
C GLN A 119 -17.91 0.58 -9.35
N ASN A 120 -17.06 1.36 -10.05
CA ASN A 120 -15.73 0.92 -10.43
C ASN A 120 -14.85 0.65 -9.19
N LEU A 121 -14.87 1.55 -8.21
CA LEU A 121 -14.14 1.38 -6.96
C LEU A 121 -14.62 0.14 -6.19
N ARG A 122 -15.93 -0.08 -6.08
CA ARG A 122 -16.50 -1.29 -5.44
C ARG A 122 -16.18 -2.59 -6.18
N THR A 123 -15.89 -2.51 -7.48
CA THR A 123 -15.47 -3.67 -8.28
C THR A 123 -14.00 -4.01 -8.05
N ILE A 124 -13.15 -3.00 -7.85
CA ILE A 124 -11.71 -3.16 -7.68
C ILE A 124 -11.33 -3.41 -6.21
N LEU A 125 -12.02 -2.75 -5.28
CA LEU A 125 -11.77 -2.84 -3.85
C LEU A 125 -12.62 -3.96 -3.24
N PRO A 126 -11.98 -4.99 -2.63
CA PRO A 126 -12.72 -6.06 -1.96
C PRO A 126 -13.56 -5.56 -0.80
N LYS A 127 -14.67 -6.23 -0.52
CA LYS A 127 -15.46 -5.98 0.70
C LYS A 127 -14.54 -6.03 1.91
N THR A 128 -14.64 -4.98 2.71
CA THR A 128 -13.73 -4.72 3.82
C THR A 128 -14.56 -4.24 5.01
N TRP A 129 -14.17 -4.65 6.21
CA TRP A 129 -14.79 -4.27 7.48
C TRP A 129 -13.71 -3.80 8.44
N LEU A 130 -14.05 -2.85 9.31
CA LEU A 130 -13.21 -2.45 10.42
C LEU A 130 -13.42 -3.44 11.58
N LEU A 131 -12.35 -3.97 12.16
CA LEU A 131 -12.41 -4.87 13.31
C LEU A 131 -12.59 -4.08 14.61
N ASP A 132 -13.80 -3.55 14.80
CA ASP A 132 -14.20 -2.80 15.98
C ASP A 132 -14.79 -3.74 17.07
N PRO A 133 -14.20 -3.83 18.27
CA PRO A 133 -14.68 -4.72 19.33
C PRO A 133 -15.98 -4.25 20.01
N THR A 134 -16.52 -3.09 19.64
CA THR A 134 -17.77 -2.56 20.22
C THR A 134 -18.92 -3.55 20.07
N PRO A 135 -19.55 -4.01 21.16
CA PRO A 135 -20.65 -4.96 21.09
C PRO A 135 -21.84 -4.39 20.32
N LEU A 136 -22.35 -5.15 19.36
CA LEU A 136 -23.60 -4.83 18.68
C LEU A 136 -24.82 -5.13 19.57
N PRO A 137 -25.93 -4.36 19.43
CA PRO A 137 -27.21 -4.76 20.01
C PRO A 137 -27.63 -6.16 19.54
N ALA A 138 -28.37 -6.90 20.36
CA ALA A 138 -28.76 -8.29 20.08
C ALA A 138 -29.57 -8.48 18.78
N ILE A 139 -30.20 -7.42 18.28
CA ILE A 139 -31.00 -7.41 17.04
C ILE A 139 -30.20 -7.02 15.80
N ALA A 140 -28.91 -6.72 15.93
CA ALA A 140 -28.07 -6.17 14.86
C ALA A 140 -27.04 -7.19 14.36
N THR A 141 -26.62 -7.01 13.11
CA THR A 141 -25.56 -7.77 12.46
C THR A 141 -24.56 -6.83 11.81
N ILE A 142 -23.33 -7.30 11.61
CA ILE A 142 -22.31 -6.62 10.81
C ILE A 142 -22.78 -6.64 9.35
N PRO A 143 -22.99 -5.48 8.70
CA PRO A 143 -23.54 -5.43 7.36
C PRO A 143 -22.71 -6.19 6.34
N ASP A 144 -23.38 -6.93 5.46
CA ASP A 144 -22.81 -7.72 4.37
C ASP A 144 -21.77 -8.78 4.79
N LEU A 145 -21.54 -9.00 6.09
CA LEU A 145 -20.63 -10.02 6.58
C LEU A 145 -21.40 -11.31 6.87
N SER A 146 -21.03 -12.38 6.17
CA SER A 146 -21.57 -13.72 6.42
C SER A 146 -20.46 -14.77 6.49
N VAL A 147 -20.68 -15.78 7.33
CA VAL A 147 -19.80 -16.94 7.49
C VAL A 147 -20.68 -18.18 7.44
N GLY A 148 -20.36 -19.12 6.54
CA GLY A 148 -21.19 -20.32 6.34
C GLY A 148 -22.63 -19.99 5.92
N GLY A 149 -22.84 -18.88 5.20
CA GLY A 149 -24.16 -18.40 4.78
C GLY A 149 -25.00 -17.78 5.90
N ARG A 150 -24.44 -17.55 7.09
CA ARG A 150 -25.12 -16.92 8.22
C ARG A 150 -24.57 -15.53 8.47
N ALA A 151 -25.47 -14.58 8.74
CA ALA A 151 -25.08 -13.22 9.12
C ALA A 151 -24.28 -13.23 10.43
N VAL A 152 -23.28 -12.36 10.53
CA VAL A 152 -22.40 -12.28 11.70
C VAL A 152 -22.82 -11.10 12.58
N ALA A 153 -23.08 -11.36 13.87
CA ALA A 153 -23.33 -10.31 14.87
C ALA A 153 -22.15 -10.09 15.83
N GLN A 154 -21.22 -11.04 15.91
CA GLN A 154 -20.04 -10.98 16.77
C GLN A 154 -18.84 -11.57 16.04
N TRP A 155 -17.66 -10.95 16.21
CA TRP A 155 -16.43 -11.40 15.57
C TRP A 155 -16.02 -12.82 15.97
N THR A 156 -16.40 -13.28 17.17
CA THR A 156 -16.18 -14.65 17.64
C THR A 156 -16.74 -15.71 16.68
N ALA A 157 -17.76 -15.39 15.87
CA ALA A 157 -18.25 -16.27 14.83
C ALA A 157 -17.19 -16.65 13.77
N LEU A 158 -16.18 -15.79 13.56
CA LEU A 158 -15.07 -16.06 12.65
C LEU A 158 -14.03 -17.02 13.26
N GLU A 159 -13.92 -17.14 14.59
CA GLU A 159 -12.98 -18.07 15.23
C GLU A 159 -13.31 -19.54 14.93
N GLY A 160 -14.60 -19.84 14.83
CA GLY A 160 -15.13 -21.17 14.50
C GLY A 160 -15.15 -21.49 13.00
N ALA A 161 -14.86 -20.52 12.14
CA ALA A 161 -15.00 -20.66 10.69
C ALA A 161 -14.03 -21.72 10.14
N THR A 162 -14.55 -22.63 9.30
CA THR A 162 -13.73 -23.60 8.58
C THR A 162 -12.81 -22.88 7.57
N GLN A 163 -11.75 -23.55 7.10
CA GLN A 163 -10.85 -22.99 6.07
C GLN A 163 -11.58 -22.48 4.82
N LYS A 164 -12.68 -23.13 4.42
CA LYS A 164 -13.50 -22.69 3.27
C LYS A 164 -14.31 -21.43 3.57
N GLU A 165 -14.74 -21.25 4.81
CA GLU A 165 -15.56 -20.12 5.24
C GLU A 165 -14.71 -18.89 5.59
N ARG A 166 -13.43 -19.06 5.91
CA ARG A 166 -12.50 -17.97 6.23
C ARG A 166 -11.61 -17.55 5.05
N GLN A 167 -12.22 -17.28 3.91
CA GLN A 167 -11.55 -16.62 2.78
C GLN A 167 -11.40 -15.11 3.05
N PHE A 168 -10.73 -14.77 4.15
CA PHE A 168 -10.52 -13.40 4.60
C PHE A 168 -9.05 -13.13 4.90
N VAL A 169 -8.71 -11.85 4.95
CA VAL A 169 -7.41 -11.34 5.34
C VAL A 169 -7.57 -10.31 6.46
N ILE A 170 -6.82 -10.47 7.54
CA ILE A 170 -6.67 -9.46 8.58
C ILE A 170 -5.41 -8.66 8.31
N LYS A 171 -5.51 -7.33 8.32
CA LYS A 171 -4.40 -6.41 8.07
C LYS A 171 -4.47 -5.22 9.02
N PRO A 172 -3.34 -4.73 9.58
CA PRO A 172 -3.34 -3.46 10.29
C PRO A 172 -3.67 -2.33 9.33
N SER A 173 -4.52 -1.43 9.81
CA SER A 173 -4.79 -0.12 9.21
C SER A 173 -3.97 0.94 9.94
N GLY A 174 -3.50 1.90 9.16
CA GLY A 174 -2.85 3.10 9.66
C GLY A 174 -1.35 2.99 9.80
N PHE A 175 -0.81 3.91 10.59
CA PHE A 175 0.62 4.15 10.75
C PHE A 175 1.29 3.14 11.66
N SER A 176 1.36 1.91 11.20
CA SER A 176 2.07 0.85 11.88
C SER A 176 3.22 0.36 11.02
N GLU A 177 4.37 0.09 11.64
CA GLU A 177 5.50 -0.59 10.99
C GLU A 177 5.09 -1.97 10.43
N LEU A 178 4.06 -2.60 11.03
CA LEU A 178 3.47 -3.86 10.60
C LEU A 178 2.63 -3.72 9.33
N ALA A 179 2.24 -2.51 8.95
CA ALA A 179 1.50 -2.24 7.72
C ALA A 179 2.37 -2.39 6.46
N TRP A 180 3.70 -2.46 6.63
CA TRP A 180 4.67 -2.61 5.55
C TRP A 180 5.23 -4.05 5.45
N GLY A 181 5.55 -4.48 4.23
CA GLY A 181 6.36 -5.69 3.99
C GLY A 181 5.70 -7.02 4.37
N SER A 182 4.36 -7.14 4.31
CA SER A 182 3.56 -8.32 4.68
C SER A 182 3.56 -8.76 6.15
N ARG A 183 4.31 -8.07 7.02
CA ARG A 183 4.53 -8.44 8.44
C ARG A 183 3.25 -8.56 9.27
N GLY A 184 2.25 -7.71 9.01
CA GLY A 184 0.97 -7.71 9.74
C GLY A 184 -0.18 -8.44 9.05
N VAL A 185 0.08 -9.27 8.03
CA VAL A 185 -0.98 -9.88 7.22
C VAL A 185 -1.29 -11.30 7.69
N SER A 186 -2.55 -11.57 8.05
CA SER A 186 -3.02 -12.91 8.40
C SER A 186 -4.10 -13.38 7.41
N ILE A 187 -3.80 -14.43 6.64
CA ILE A 187 -4.73 -15.01 5.65
C ILE A 187 -5.45 -16.20 6.28
N GLY A 188 -6.77 -16.09 6.47
CA GLY A 188 -7.52 -17.04 7.29
C GLY A 188 -7.40 -18.48 6.83
N HIS A 189 -7.60 -18.74 5.53
CA HIS A 189 -7.58 -20.10 5.00
C HIS A 189 -6.19 -20.73 4.92
N ASP A 190 -5.13 -19.93 5.07
CA ASP A 190 -3.74 -20.40 5.09
C ASP A 190 -3.22 -20.70 6.51
N LEU A 191 -3.94 -20.26 7.54
CA LEU A 191 -3.56 -20.44 8.94
C LEU A 191 -4.29 -21.63 9.57
N PRO A 192 -3.67 -22.33 10.54
CA PRO A 192 -4.39 -23.19 11.48
C PRO A 192 -5.48 -22.40 12.24
N GLN A 193 -6.53 -23.10 12.70
CA GLN A 193 -7.65 -22.44 13.38
C GLN A 193 -7.22 -21.68 14.64
N THR A 194 -6.31 -22.24 15.43
CA THR A 194 -5.78 -21.60 16.64
C THR A 194 -5.06 -20.29 16.34
N GLU A 195 -4.23 -20.27 15.30
CA GLU A 195 -3.51 -19.07 14.85
C GLU A 195 -4.46 -18.02 14.28
N TRP A 196 -5.47 -18.42 13.49
CA TRP A 196 -6.50 -17.52 12.99
C TRP A 196 -7.28 -16.85 14.13
N SER A 197 -7.75 -17.63 15.10
CA SER A 197 -8.46 -17.09 16.27
C SER A 197 -7.57 -16.14 17.07
N GLN A 198 -6.29 -16.47 17.24
CA GLN A 198 -5.36 -15.59 17.94
C GLN A 198 -5.12 -14.28 17.17
N ALA A 199 -4.97 -14.33 15.85
CA ALA A 199 -4.82 -13.14 15.00
C ALA A 199 -6.04 -12.21 15.12
N LEU A 200 -7.26 -12.78 15.11
CA LEU A 200 -8.49 -12.02 15.28
C LEU A 200 -8.58 -11.36 16.67
N ARG A 201 -8.28 -12.10 17.74
CA ARG A 201 -8.29 -11.55 19.11
C ARG A 201 -7.26 -10.43 19.28
N ASN A 202 -6.06 -10.61 18.74
CA ASN A 202 -5.01 -9.59 18.75
C ASN A 202 -5.46 -8.33 18.02
N ALA A 203 -6.06 -8.48 16.84
CA ALA A 203 -6.57 -7.39 16.04
C ALA A 203 -7.66 -6.58 16.77
N LEU A 204 -8.62 -7.26 17.40
CA LEU A 204 -9.69 -6.63 18.17
C LEU A 204 -9.14 -5.92 19.42
N ALA A 205 -8.19 -6.54 20.13
CA ALA A 205 -7.57 -5.93 21.31
C ALA A 205 -6.72 -4.70 20.97
N ALA A 206 -6.13 -4.66 19.78
CA ALA A 206 -5.31 -3.54 19.30
C ALA A 206 -6.12 -2.33 18.83
N PHE A 207 -7.45 -2.44 18.69
CA PHE A 207 -8.31 -1.41 18.12
C PHE A 207 -8.08 0.03 18.66
N PRO A 208 -7.88 0.26 19.97
CA PRO A 208 -7.67 1.62 20.50
C PRO A 208 -6.38 2.31 20.04
N THR A 209 -5.38 1.54 19.56
CA THR A 209 -4.05 2.07 19.19
C THR A 209 -3.69 1.82 17.74
N THR A 210 -4.00 0.64 17.20
CA THR A 210 -3.78 0.28 15.80
C THR A 210 -5.00 -0.48 15.32
N PRO A 211 -5.94 0.19 14.61
CA PRO A 211 -7.11 -0.49 14.08
C PRO A 211 -6.70 -1.53 13.04
N TYR A 212 -7.44 -2.62 12.95
CA TYR A 212 -7.28 -3.63 11.91
C TYR A 212 -8.51 -3.67 11.02
N ILE A 213 -8.31 -4.09 9.78
CA ILE A 213 -9.40 -4.44 8.87
C ILE A 213 -9.49 -5.95 8.69
N LEU A 214 -10.70 -6.42 8.46
CA LEU A 214 -11.01 -7.71 7.84
C LEU A 214 -11.37 -7.45 6.38
N GLN A 215 -10.81 -8.18 5.44
CA GLN A 215 -11.06 -8.00 4.02
C GLN A 215 -11.31 -9.34 3.33
N GLU A 216 -12.21 -9.39 2.36
CA GLU A 216 -12.38 -10.58 1.51
C GLU A 216 -11.08 -10.90 0.77
N PHE A 217 -10.69 -12.18 0.80
CA PHE A 217 -9.55 -12.65 0.04
C PHE A 217 -9.96 -12.94 -1.40
N HIS A 218 -9.26 -12.33 -2.35
CA HIS A 218 -9.40 -12.64 -3.77
C HIS A 218 -8.18 -13.41 -4.26
N LYS A 219 -8.42 -14.59 -4.79
CA LYS A 219 -7.39 -15.41 -5.41
C LYS A 219 -7.02 -14.82 -6.77
N GLY A 220 -5.79 -14.33 -6.91
CA GLY A 220 -5.31 -13.77 -8.18
C GLY A 220 -5.42 -14.75 -9.36
N ARG A 221 -5.61 -14.22 -10.57
CA ARG A 221 -5.56 -15.04 -11.79
C ARG A 221 -4.14 -15.59 -12.01
N VAL A 222 -4.05 -16.82 -12.51
CA VAL A 222 -2.78 -17.43 -12.91
C VAL A 222 -2.56 -17.18 -14.40
N PHE A 223 -1.34 -16.80 -14.74
CA PHE A 223 -0.86 -16.57 -16.10
C PHE A 223 0.35 -17.46 -16.36
N GLU A 224 0.54 -17.88 -17.60
CA GLU A 224 1.81 -18.49 -18.04
C GLU A 224 2.77 -17.37 -18.41
N MET A 225 3.99 -17.44 -17.89
CA MET A 225 5.05 -16.47 -18.20
C MET A 225 6.40 -17.14 -18.32
N ASP A 226 7.26 -16.55 -19.12
CA ASP A 226 8.66 -16.94 -19.21
C ASP A 226 9.46 -16.09 -18.21
N PHE A 227 10.26 -16.74 -17.38
CA PHE A 227 11.15 -16.11 -16.41
C PHE A 227 12.59 -16.61 -16.61
N MET A 228 13.57 -15.80 -16.21
CA MET A 228 14.97 -16.20 -16.22
C MET A 228 15.27 -16.99 -14.94
N ASP A 229 15.67 -18.24 -15.07
CA ASP A 229 16.27 -19.01 -13.98
C ASP A 229 17.74 -18.58 -13.87
N GLU A 230 18.07 -17.80 -12.84
CA GLU A 230 19.42 -17.29 -12.64
C GLU A 230 20.44 -18.41 -12.37
N ASP A 231 20.04 -19.53 -11.76
CA ASP A 231 20.96 -20.64 -11.48
C ASP A 231 21.30 -21.39 -12.77
N ARG A 232 20.31 -21.56 -13.66
CA ARG A 232 20.47 -22.27 -14.94
C ARG A 232 20.87 -21.37 -16.10
N GLN A 233 20.74 -20.05 -15.94
CA GLN A 233 20.89 -19.05 -17.00
C GLN A 233 20.02 -19.37 -18.23
N THR A 234 18.78 -19.80 -17.99
CA THR A 234 17.82 -20.15 -19.05
C THR A 234 16.45 -19.56 -18.82
N MET A 235 15.75 -19.28 -19.91
CA MET A 235 14.33 -18.95 -19.85
C MET A 235 13.51 -20.21 -19.60
N VAL A 236 12.66 -20.14 -18.59
CA VAL A 236 11.78 -21.22 -18.14
C VAL A 236 10.36 -20.68 -18.06
N ARG A 237 9.40 -21.52 -18.43
CA ARG A 237 7.99 -21.13 -18.43
C ARG A 237 7.33 -21.62 -17.15
N MET A 238 6.66 -20.73 -16.43
CA MET A 238 5.95 -21.08 -15.21
C MET A 238 4.59 -20.41 -15.05
N PRO A 239 3.67 -21.05 -14.31
CA PRO A 239 2.47 -20.40 -13.83
C PRO A 239 2.80 -19.38 -12.74
N GLY A 240 2.38 -18.14 -12.92
CA GLY A 240 2.55 -17.06 -11.96
C GLY A 240 1.27 -16.25 -11.74
N ARG A 241 1.22 -15.56 -10.58
CA ARG A 241 0.14 -14.65 -10.20
C ARG A 241 0.66 -13.22 -10.24
N ALA A 242 -0.04 -12.33 -10.92
CA ALA A 242 0.36 -10.94 -11.07
C ALA A 242 -0.36 -10.03 -10.08
N ARG A 243 0.40 -9.11 -9.48
CA ARG A 243 -0.08 -7.90 -8.81
C ARG A 243 0.28 -6.71 -9.68
N LEU A 244 -0.71 -5.89 -10.04
CA LEU A 244 -0.51 -4.65 -10.78
C LEU A 244 -0.47 -3.48 -9.81
N SER A 245 0.59 -2.68 -9.91
CA SER A 245 0.78 -1.44 -9.15
C SER A 245 0.78 -0.26 -10.13
N PRO A 246 -0.37 0.39 -10.38
CA PRO A 246 -0.43 1.59 -11.20
C PRO A 246 0.15 2.80 -10.44
N TYR A 247 0.97 3.59 -11.12
CA TYR A 247 1.55 4.83 -10.62
C TYR A 247 0.88 6.01 -11.31
N TYR A 248 0.33 6.91 -10.50
CA TYR A 248 -0.31 8.12 -10.98
C TYR A 248 0.47 9.35 -10.57
N PHE A 249 0.58 10.32 -11.47
CA PHE A 249 1.10 11.64 -11.17
C PHE A 249 -0.01 12.68 -11.26
N VAL A 250 0.14 13.77 -10.52
CA VAL A 250 -0.74 14.93 -10.61
C VAL A 250 0.07 16.07 -11.21
N ALA A 251 -0.30 16.49 -12.41
CA ALA A 251 0.31 17.60 -13.13
C ALA A 251 -0.78 18.59 -13.54
N GLU A 252 -0.60 19.87 -13.23
CA GLU A 252 -1.55 20.95 -13.59
C GLU A 252 -3.01 20.66 -13.17
N GLY A 253 -3.20 19.96 -12.05
CA GLY A 253 -4.53 19.57 -11.54
C GLY A 253 -5.14 18.34 -12.22
N THR A 254 -4.43 17.71 -13.15
CA THR A 254 -4.86 16.49 -13.85
C THR A 254 -4.13 15.27 -13.31
N VAL A 255 -4.85 14.16 -13.14
CA VAL A 255 -4.29 12.87 -12.75
C VAL A 255 -3.94 12.08 -14.01
N GLU A 256 -2.68 11.66 -14.13
CA GLU A 256 -2.19 10.90 -15.28
C GLU A 256 -1.59 9.57 -14.82
N LEU A 257 -1.92 8.49 -15.54
CA LEU A 257 -1.27 7.19 -15.34
C LEU A 257 0.13 7.25 -15.96
N ALA A 258 1.16 7.24 -15.12
CA ALA A 258 2.55 7.31 -15.55
C ALA A 258 3.11 5.93 -15.97
N GLY A 259 2.59 4.86 -15.36
CA GLY A 259 3.00 3.51 -15.65
C GLY A 259 2.36 2.51 -14.71
N ILE A 260 2.51 1.22 -15.03
CA ILE A 260 2.05 0.13 -14.18
C ILE A 260 3.20 -0.84 -14.02
N LEU A 261 3.55 -1.16 -12.77
CA LEU A 261 4.49 -2.23 -12.47
C LEU A 261 3.70 -3.53 -12.25
N ALA A 262 4.04 -4.57 -13.00
CA ALA A 262 3.62 -5.93 -12.67
C ALA A 262 4.67 -6.56 -11.76
N THR A 263 4.24 -6.98 -10.57
CA THR A 263 4.99 -7.91 -9.72
C THR A 263 4.38 -9.28 -9.89
N VAL A 264 5.14 -10.23 -10.42
CA VAL A 264 4.63 -11.55 -10.74
C VAL A 264 5.38 -12.61 -9.95
N CYS A 265 4.65 -13.37 -9.15
CA CYS A 265 5.22 -14.38 -8.27
C CYS A 265 4.82 -15.78 -8.75
N PRO A 266 5.65 -16.81 -8.49
CA PRO A 266 5.28 -18.20 -8.68
C PRO A 266 3.91 -18.53 -8.08
N SER A 267 3.12 -19.36 -8.75
CA SER A 267 1.71 -19.58 -8.38
C SER A 267 1.48 -20.26 -7.02
N ASP A 268 2.53 -20.87 -6.46
CA ASP A 268 2.61 -21.46 -5.12
C ASP A 268 2.83 -20.43 -4.01
N LYS A 269 3.21 -19.19 -4.36
CA LYS A 269 3.34 -18.10 -3.38
C LYS A 269 1.96 -17.62 -2.91
N LYS A 270 1.84 -17.47 -1.59
CA LYS A 270 0.60 -17.11 -0.89
C LYS A 270 0.34 -15.60 -0.90
N ILE A 271 1.40 -14.80 -0.74
CA ILE A 271 1.35 -13.33 -0.73
C ILE A 271 2.15 -12.81 -1.92
N LEU A 272 1.54 -11.92 -2.72
CA LEU A 272 2.17 -11.32 -3.89
C LEU A 272 2.88 -10.02 -3.47
N HIS A 273 4.18 -10.07 -3.31
CA HIS A 273 5.03 -8.91 -3.00
C HIS A 273 6.40 -9.04 -3.68
N GLY A 274 7.22 -7.99 -3.59
CA GLY A 274 8.61 -8.06 -4.05
C GLY A 274 9.37 -9.08 -3.20
N MET A 275 9.83 -10.16 -3.82
CA MET A 275 10.61 -11.24 -3.22
C MET A 275 11.63 -11.73 -4.25
N LYS A 276 12.64 -12.49 -3.84
CA LYS A 276 13.73 -12.95 -4.72
C LYS A 276 13.21 -13.66 -5.98
N ASP A 277 12.13 -14.39 -5.82
CA ASP A 277 11.49 -15.23 -6.82
C ASP A 277 10.48 -14.45 -7.69
N ALA A 278 10.27 -13.15 -7.42
CA ALA A 278 9.32 -12.34 -8.16
C ALA A 278 9.95 -11.70 -9.40
N VAL A 279 9.21 -11.72 -10.49
CA VAL A 279 9.52 -10.95 -11.70
C VAL A 279 8.86 -9.58 -11.60
N MET A 280 9.65 -8.52 -11.72
CA MET A 280 9.18 -7.14 -11.69
C MET A 280 9.40 -6.51 -13.06
N VAL A 281 8.30 -6.21 -13.77
CA VAL A 281 8.36 -5.69 -15.14
C VAL A 281 7.38 -4.55 -15.36
N PRO A 282 7.75 -3.52 -16.15
CA PRO A 282 6.79 -2.50 -16.57
C PRO A 282 5.74 -3.12 -17.49
N CYS A 283 4.49 -2.71 -17.32
CA CYS A 283 3.41 -3.11 -18.22
C CYS A 283 3.37 -2.18 -19.45
N ALA A 284 2.97 -2.76 -20.58
CA ALA A 284 2.62 -2.02 -21.78
C ALA A 284 1.23 -2.42 -22.26
N VAL A 285 0.54 -1.51 -22.95
CA VAL A 285 -0.71 -1.86 -23.63
C VAL A 285 -0.36 -2.77 -24.80
N ARG A 286 -1.02 -3.93 -24.89
CA ARG A 286 -0.88 -4.80 -26.06
C ARG A 286 -1.37 -4.02 -27.29
N PRO A 287 -0.54 -3.84 -28.33
CA PRO A 287 -1.00 -3.24 -29.57
C PRO A 287 -2.23 -4.00 -30.07
N ALA A 288 -3.25 -3.29 -30.56
CA ALA A 288 -4.36 -3.95 -31.22
C ALA A 288 -3.80 -4.84 -32.34
N GLU A 289 -4.19 -6.11 -32.37
CA GLU A 289 -3.88 -6.95 -33.53
C GLU A 289 -4.54 -6.29 -34.73
N ALA A 290 -3.75 -6.00 -35.78
CA ALA A 290 -4.30 -5.55 -37.04
C ALA A 290 -5.27 -6.65 -37.52
N ALA A 291 -6.53 -6.28 -37.65
CA ALA A 291 -7.60 -7.17 -38.11
C ALA A 291 -7.35 -7.70 -39.53
#